data_AF-A0A9X4MC92-F1
#
_entry.id   AF-A0A9X4MC92-F1
#
_cell.length_a   1.000
_cell.length_b   1.000
_cell.length_c   1.000
_cell.angle_alpha   90.00
_cell.angle_beta   90.00
_cell.angle_gamma   90.00
#
_symmetry.space_group_name_H-M   'P 1'
#
loop_
_entity.id
_entity.type
_entity.pdbx_description
1 polymer ?
#
loop_
_entity_poly.entity_id
_entity_poly.type
_entity_poly.pdbx_seq_one_letter_code
_entity_poly.pdbx_strand_id
1 'polypeptide(L)' 'MKRNILAKGYTNCSYRKVGICECQPDISYYVGDRTQKAPQSSAIVDLDESLSPDIVIEIADTSLRKLCSVAMR' A
#
# COMPACT_ATOMS: atom_id res chain seq x y z
N MET A 1 17.26 4.79 19.37
CA MET A 1 18.19 4.52 18.26
C MET A 1 17.45 4.76 16.95
N LYS A 2 17.64 5.91 16.27
CA LYS A 2 17.05 6.15 14.94
C LYS A 2 17.84 5.33 13.92
N ARG A 3 17.23 4.29 13.34
CA ARG A 3 17.71 3.70 12.08
C ARG A 3 17.19 4.58 10.96
N ASN A 4 18.08 5.14 10.12
CA ASN A 4 17.67 5.82 8.89
C ASN A 4 17.15 4.77 7.91
N ILE A 5 15.85 4.52 7.95
CA ILE A 5 15.18 3.65 6.98
C ILE A 5 14.76 4.56 5.83
N LEU A 6 15.37 4.35 4.66
CA LEU A 6 14.90 4.98 3.43
C LEU A 6 13.50 4.44 3.13
N ALA A 7 12.54 5.34 2.98
CA ALA A 7 11.17 4.97 2.63
C ALA A 7 10.60 6.01 1.68
N LYS A 8 9.88 5.56 0.64
CA LYS A 8 9.13 6.40 -0.28
C LYS A 8 7.66 6.00 -0.20
N GLY A 9 6.84 6.93 0.26
CA GLY A 9 5.42 6.74 0.50
C GLY A 9 4.57 7.37 -0.58
N TYR A 10 3.40 6.77 -0.81
CA TYR A 10 2.38 7.31 -1.70
C TYR A 10 1.01 7.24 -1.02
N THR A 11 0.20 8.24 -1.31
CA THR A 11 -1.24 8.26 -1.07
C THR A 11 -1.96 8.25 -2.41
N ASN A 12 -3.19 7.74 -2.44
CA ASN A 12 -4.04 7.68 -3.65
C ASN A 12 -3.46 6.85 -4.82
N CYS A 13 -2.56 5.91 -4.55
CA CYS A 13 -2.07 4.98 -5.58
C CYS A 13 -3.12 3.93 -5.93
N SER A 14 -3.24 3.62 -7.22
CA SER A 14 -3.91 2.43 -7.72
C SER A 14 -2.88 1.39 -8.16
N TYR A 15 -3.04 0.15 -7.71
CA TYR A 15 -2.19 -0.98 -8.10
C TYR A 15 -2.98 -2.01 -8.89
N ARG A 16 -2.57 -2.25 -10.14
CA ARG A 16 -3.23 -3.17 -11.07
C ARG A 16 -2.33 -4.33 -11.42
N LYS A 17 -2.92 -5.51 -11.57
CA LYS A 17 -2.23 -6.70 -12.09
C LYS A 17 -3.22 -7.55 -12.86
N VAL A 18 -2.84 -8.04 -14.04
CA VAL A 18 -3.70 -8.89 -14.85
C VAL A 18 -4.12 -10.14 -14.06
N GLY A 19 -5.42 -10.41 -14.07
CA GLY A 19 -6.00 -11.55 -13.36
C GLY A 19 -6.16 -11.37 -11.84
N ILE A 20 -5.86 -10.19 -11.29
CA ILE A 20 -6.06 -9.85 -9.89
C ILE A 20 -6.95 -8.60 -9.79
N CYS A 21 -7.79 -8.53 -8.76
CA CYS A 21 -8.56 -7.33 -8.47
C CYS A 21 -7.61 -6.16 -8.14
N GLU A 22 -7.91 -4.98 -8.69
CA GLU A 22 -7.20 -3.74 -8.37
C GLU A 22 -7.28 -3.44 -6.87
N CYS A 23 -6.21 -2.90 -6.31
CA CYS A 23 -6.17 -2.45 -4.92
C CYS A 23 -5.75 -0.97 -4.84
N GLN A 24 -6.48 -0.20 -4.05
CA GLN A 24 -6.22 1.22 -3.82
C GLN A 24 -6.09 1.48 -2.32
N PRO A 25 -4.87 1.33 -1.76
CA PRO A 25 -4.70 1.51 -0.33
C PRO A 25 -4.64 2.97 0.07
N ASP A 26 -5.04 3.24 1.32
CA ASP A 26 -4.91 4.57 1.91
C ASP A 26 -3.45 5.05 1.85
N ILE A 27 -2.50 4.18 2.20
CA ILE A 27 -1.06 4.48 2.18
C ILE A 27 -0.25 3.25 1.73
N SER A 28 0.79 3.49 0.94
CA SER A 28 1.74 2.47 0.51
C SER A 28 3.18 2.98 0.62
N TYR A 29 4.14 2.09 0.94
CA TYR A 29 5.55 2.43 1.03
C TYR A 29 6.44 1.41 0.31
N TYR A 30 7.50 1.94 -0.31
CA TYR A 30 8.69 1.20 -0.71
C TYR A 30 9.79 1.48 0.30
N VAL A 31 10.54 0.46 0.71
CA VAL A 31 11.50 0.55 1.81
C VAL A 31 12.90 0.13 1.36
N GLY A 32 13.93 0.79 1.90
CA GLY A 32 15.33 0.50 1.59
C GLY A 32 15.66 0.77 0.13
N ASP A 33 16.43 -0.14 -0.48
CA ASP A 33 16.91 0.01 -1.87
C ASP A 33 15.78 0.03 -2.90
N ARG A 34 14.61 -0.55 -2.56
CA ARG A 34 13.43 -0.55 -3.45
C ARG A 34 12.84 0.83 -3.65
N THR A 35 13.18 1.81 -2.80
CA THR A 35 12.78 3.22 -2.98
C THR A 35 13.23 3.80 -4.32
N GLN A 36 14.35 3.31 -4.89
CA GLN A 36 14.86 3.75 -6.19
C GLN A 36 14.02 3.23 -7.37
N LYS A 37 13.31 2.13 -7.17
CA LYS A 37 12.44 1.49 -8.16
C LYS A 37 10.96 1.83 -7.96
N ALA A 38 10.67 2.67 -6.97
CA ALA A 38 9.32 3.10 -6.67
C ALA A 38 8.79 4.00 -7.82
N PRO A 39 7.49 3.94 -8.14
CA PRO A 39 6.89 4.69 -9.24
C PRO A 39 7.20 6.20 -9.21
N GLN A 40 7.30 6.84 -10.37
CA GLN A 40 7.57 8.29 -10.38
C GLN A 40 6.34 9.11 -9.94
N SER A 41 5.13 8.59 -10.16
CA SER A 41 3.88 9.24 -9.77
C SER A 41 2.91 8.25 -9.09
N SER A 42 1.91 8.80 -8.40
CA SER A 42 0.91 8.08 -7.62
C SER A 42 -0.39 7.77 -8.36
N ALA A 43 -0.41 7.77 -9.69
CA ALA A 43 -1.68 7.63 -10.43
C ALA A 43 -2.14 6.16 -10.51
N ILE A 44 -1.57 5.40 -11.44
CA ILE A 44 -1.87 3.98 -11.66
C ILE A 44 -0.53 3.28 -11.87
N VAL A 45 -0.29 2.24 -11.07
CA VAL A 45 0.93 1.44 -11.10
C VAL A 45 0.56 0.05 -11.63
N ASP A 46 1.10 -0.27 -12.79
CA ASP A 46 1.00 -1.62 -13.36
C ASP A 46 2.02 -2.54 -12.68
N LEU A 47 1.55 -3.53 -11.93
CA LEU A 47 2.35 -4.51 -11.20
C LEU A 47 2.82 -5.69 -12.05
N ASP A 48 2.39 -5.79 -13.31
CA ASP A 48 3.04 -6.69 -14.27
C ASP A 48 4.36 -6.09 -14.78
N GLU A 49 4.50 -4.76 -14.75
CA GLU A 49 5.70 -4.03 -15.18
C GLU A 49 6.52 -3.42 -14.03
N SER A 50 5.89 -3.20 -12.88
CA SER A 50 6.49 -2.54 -11.71
C SER A 50 6.52 -3.42 -10.47
N LEU A 51 7.38 -3.06 -9.52
CA LEU A 51 7.38 -3.71 -8.22
C LEU A 51 6.15 -3.31 -7.40
N SER A 52 5.61 -4.26 -6.63
CA SER A 52 4.64 -3.94 -5.58
C SER A 52 5.30 -3.17 -4.42
N PRO A 53 4.53 -2.36 -3.67
CA PRO A 53 5.00 -1.76 -2.43
C PRO A 53 5.35 -2.85 -1.40
N ASP A 54 6.25 -2.52 -0.48
CA ASP A 54 6.67 -3.40 0.62
C ASP A 54 5.66 -3.38 1.78
N ILE A 55 5.01 -2.24 1.97
CA ILE A 55 4.04 -2.02 3.04
C ILE A 55 2.80 -1.38 2.42
N VAL A 56 1.65 -1.94 2.78
CA VAL A 56 0.33 -1.41 2.47
C VAL A 56 -0.40 -1.17 3.79
N ILE A 57 -1.00 -0.01 3.95
CA ILE A 57 -1.76 0.38 5.13
C ILE A 57 -3.16 0.77 4.69
N GLU A 58 -4.14 0.19 5.36
CA GLU A 58 -5.55 0.55 5.26
C GLU A 58 -6.04 1.00 6.63
N ILE A 59 -6.75 2.12 6.65
CA ILE A 59 -7.40 2.68 7.81
C ILE A 59 -8.87 2.28 7.70
N ALA A 60 -9.28 1.37 8.57
CA ALA A 60 -10.68 0.94 8.60
C ALA A 60 -11.62 2.15 8.85
N ASP A 61 -12.66 2.26 8.04
CA ASP A 61 -13.74 3.26 8.20
C ASP A 61 -14.48 3.12 9.56
N THR A 62 -14.34 1.96 10.20
CA THR A 62 -14.89 1.72 11.54
C THR A 62 -13.81 1.30 12.53
N SER A 63 -14.02 1.70 13.79
CA SER A 63 -13.14 1.28 14.87
C SER A 63 -13.23 -0.23 15.12
N LEU A 64 -12.13 -0.84 15.56
CA LEU A 64 -12.01 -2.28 15.85
C LEU A 64 -13.13 -2.83 16.76
N ARG A 65 -13.66 -2.01 17.68
CA ARG A 65 -14.79 -2.39 18.55
C ARG A 65 -16.06 -2.73 17.76
N LYS A 66 -16.32 -2.03 16.65
CA LYS A 66 -17.47 -2.31 15.78
C LYS A 66 -17.24 -3.58 14.95
N LEU A 67 -16.04 -3.78 14.42
CA LEU A 67 -15.65 -4.99 13.67
C LEU A 67 -15.83 -6.29 14.49
N CYS A 68 -15.40 -6.32 15.76
CA CYS A 68 -15.59 -7.49 16.63
C CYS A 68 -17.06 -7.83 16.89
N SER A 69 -17.98 -6.85 16.83
CA SER A 69 -19.42 -7.10 17.04
C SER A 69 -20.14 -7.66 15.82
N VAL A 70 -19.56 -7.46 14.62
CA VAL A 70 -20.14 -7.90 13.33
C VAL A 70 -19.51 -9.22 12.87
N ALA A 71 -18.23 -9.46 13.16
CA ALA A 71 -17.52 -10.68 12.75
C ALA A 71 -17.79 -11.92 13.64
N MET A 72 -18.58 -11.79 14.72
CA MET A 72 -18.99 -12.89 15.60
C MET A 72 -20.48 -13.27 15.44
N ARG A 73 -21.10 -12.94 14.31
CA ARG A 73 -22.43 -13.41 13.93
C ARG A 73 -22.38 -14.26 12.68
#